data_AF-A0A3D4DCB8-F1
#
_entry.id   AF-A0A3D4DCB8-F1
#
_cell.length_a   1.000
_cell.length_b   1.000
_cell.length_c   1.000
_cell.angle_alpha   90.00
_cell.angle_beta   90.00
_cell.angle_gamma   90.00
#
_symmetry.space_group_name_H-M   'P 1'
#
loop_
_entity.id
_entity.type
_entity.pdbx_description
1 polymer ?
#
loop_
_entity_poly.entity_id
_entity_poly.type
_entity_poly.pdbx_seq_one_letter_code
_entity_poly.pdbx_strand_id
1 'polypeptide(L)'
;PFPTLLAGGISPFAFWYEDDPAGGCIRFPTETECERLMGLPEGWTKYGADGEEILSSHRYRALGNAIALPCAEYIMAGIAEALTKGGANDGI
;
A
#
# COMPACT_ATOMS: atom_id res chain seq x y z
N PRO A 1 0.05 14.85 -8.41
CA PRO A 1 0.70 14.05 -7.33
C PRO A 1 -0.31 13.03 -6.80
N PHE A 2 0.08 11.75 -6.64
CA PHE A 2 -0.72 10.81 -5.85
C PHE A 2 -0.15 10.83 -4.44
N PRO A 3 -0.69 11.64 -3.51
CA PRO A 3 -0.39 11.40 -2.11
C PRO A 3 -1.08 10.08 -1.79
N THR A 4 -0.32 9.04 -1.50
CA THR A 4 -0.88 7.93 -0.74
C THR A 4 -1.55 8.55 0.49
N LEU A 5 -2.73 8.06 0.89
CA LEU A 5 -3.51 8.58 2.04
C LEU A 5 -2.70 8.69 3.36
N LEU A 6 -1.47 8.17 3.35
CA LEU A 6 -0.53 8.04 4.44
C LEU A 6 0.69 8.97 4.30
N ALA A 7 0.84 9.73 3.20
CA ALA A 7 2.04 10.51 2.90
C ALA A 7 2.24 11.76 3.80
N GLY A 8 1.17 12.26 4.44
CA GLY A 8 1.23 13.41 5.36
C GLY A 8 1.00 13.05 6.83
N GLY A 9 0.05 12.15 7.08
CA GLY A 9 -0.34 11.68 8.41
C GLY A 9 -1.50 10.70 8.32
N ILE A 10 -1.65 9.85 9.32
CA ILE A 10 -2.76 8.88 9.36
C ILE A 10 -4.04 9.67 9.65
N SER A 11 -4.98 9.70 8.70
CA SER A 11 -6.26 10.38 8.89
C SER A 11 -7.30 9.43 9.48
N PRO A 12 -8.07 9.84 10.50
CA PRO A 12 -9.16 9.03 11.00
C PRO A 12 -10.30 8.99 9.98
N PHE A 13 -11.09 7.92 10.01
CA PHE A 13 -12.32 7.79 9.23
C PHE A 13 -13.46 7.33 10.14
N ALA A 14 -14.69 7.70 9.76
CA ALA A 14 -15.89 7.23 10.42
C ALA A 14 -16.36 5.93 9.76
N PHE A 15 -16.66 4.94 10.58
CA PHE A 15 -17.17 3.64 10.16
C PHE A 15 -18.44 3.31 10.92
N TRP A 16 -19.50 2.90 10.21
CA TRP A 16 -20.83 2.62 10.76
C TRP A 16 -21.36 1.34 10.11
N TYR A 17 -22.01 0.49 10.90
CA TYR A 17 -22.69 -0.69 10.38
C TYR A 17 -24.08 -0.29 9.88
N GLU A 18 -24.51 -0.87 8.74
CA GLU A 18 -25.82 -0.59 8.15
C GLU A 18 -26.96 -1.02 9.10
N ASP A 19 -26.84 -2.19 9.72
CA ASP A 19 -27.84 -2.76 10.64
C ASP A 19 -27.70 -2.27 12.09
N ASP A 20 -26.57 -1.65 12.44
CA ASP A 20 -26.31 -1.09 13.78
C ASP A 20 -25.53 0.22 13.70
N PRO A 21 -26.24 1.34 13.48
CA PRO A 21 -25.60 2.65 13.47
C PRO A 21 -24.94 2.97 14.83
N ALA A 22 -25.52 2.58 15.96
CA ALA A 22 -24.96 2.92 17.27
C ALA A 22 -23.62 2.22 17.56
N GLY A 23 -23.33 1.11 16.88
CA GLY A 23 -22.06 0.38 16.93
C GLY A 23 -20.92 1.00 16.11
N GLY A 24 -21.18 2.09 15.37
CA GLY A 24 -20.15 2.80 14.60
C GLY A 24 -19.11 3.50 15.45
N CYS A 25 -17.92 3.74 14.90
CA CYS A 25 -16.86 4.48 15.57
C CYS A 25 -16.00 5.30 14.59
N ILE A 26 -15.34 6.33 15.11
CA ILE A 26 -14.28 7.06 14.42
C ILE A 26 -12.95 6.45 14.85
N ARG A 27 -12.16 5.95 13.89
CA ARG A 27 -10.85 5.35 14.16
C ARG A 27 -9.85 5.60 13.05
N PHE A 28 -8.59 5.34 13.36
CA PHE A 28 -7.55 5.26 12.34
C PHE A 28 -7.60 3.91 11.62
N PRO A 29 -7.14 3.85 10.35
CA PRO A 29 -6.87 2.59 9.68
C PRO A 29 -5.86 1.77 10.46
N THR A 30 -6.08 0.46 10.55
CA THR A 30 -5.10 -0.45 11.14
C THR A 30 -3.92 -0.63 10.17
N GLU A 31 -2.81 -1.18 10.67
CA GLU A 31 -1.64 -1.43 9.83
C GLU A 31 -1.97 -2.39 8.68
N THR A 32 -2.82 -3.39 8.93
CA THR A 32 -3.28 -4.36 7.92
C THR A 32 -4.20 -3.72 6.88
N GLU A 33 -5.06 -2.78 7.27
CA GLU A 33 -5.87 -2.02 6.32
C GLU A 33 -4.99 -1.14 5.42
N CYS A 34 -3.96 -0.50 5.99
CA CYS A 34 -2.98 0.25 5.23
C CYS A 34 -2.18 -0.64 4.27
N GLU A 35 -1.78 -1.84 4.69
CA GLU A 35 -1.12 -2.84 3.82
C GLU A 35 -2.01 -3.19 2.63
N ARG A 36 -3.29 -3.53 2.88
CA ARG A 36 -4.27 -3.84 1.81
C ARG A 36 -4.50 -2.66 0.87
N LEU A 37 -4.60 -1.43 1.39
CA LEU A 37 -4.73 -0.21 0.58
C LEU A 37 -3.52 0.01 -0.33
N MET A 38 -2.33 -0.36 0.14
CA MET A 38 -1.09 -0.30 -0.65
C MET A 38 -0.92 -1.52 -1.58
N GLY A 39 -1.81 -2.51 -1.53
CA GLY A 39 -1.71 -3.76 -2.28
C GLY A 39 -0.70 -4.76 -1.73
N LEU A 40 -0.23 -4.57 -0.49
CA LEU A 40 0.74 -5.46 0.16
C LEU A 40 0.04 -6.65 0.83
N PRO A 41 0.71 -7.81 0.94
CA PRO A 41 0.23 -8.93 1.74
C PRO A 41 0.02 -8.56 3.21
N GLU A 42 -0.87 -9.27 3.89
CA GLU A 42 -1.11 -9.04 5.32
C GLU A 42 0.12 -9.40 6.15
N GLY A 43 0.52 -8.49 7.04
CA GLY A 43 1.71 -8.67 7.86
C GLY A 43 3.02 -8.37 7.13
N TRP A 44 2.97 -7.81 5.91
CA TRP A 44 4.18 -7.44 5.15
C TRP A 44 5.11 -6.51 5.93
N THR A 45 4.55 -5.61 6.75
CA THR A 45 5.33 -4.67 7.56
C THR A 45 5.44 -5.09 9.03
N LYS A 46 5.01 -6.31 9.38
CA LYS A 46 4.97 -6.76 10.76
C LYS A 46 6.37 -6.97 11.34
N TYR A 47 7.29 -7.49 10.54
CA TYR A 47 8.63 -7.88 10.97
C TYR A 47 9.72 -7.09 10.24
N GLY A 48 10.77 -6.72 10.97
CA GLY A 48 11.98 -6.12 10.42
C GLY A 48 12.88 -7.14 9.73
N ALA A 49 13.97 -6.66 9.16
CA ALA A 49 14.99 -7.52 8.55
C ALA A 49 15.70 -8.44 9.57
N ASP A 50 15.63 -8.07 10.85
CA ASP A 50 16.07 -8.84 12.02
C ASP A 50 15.03 -9.86 12.50
N GLY A 51 13.83 -9.87 11.93
CA GLY A 51 12.73 -10.74 12.35
C GLY A 51 11.99 -10.25 13.60
N GLU A 52 12.32 -9.06 14.12
CA GLU A 52 11.66 -8.46 15.28
C GLU A 52 10.40 -7.71 14.86
N GLU A 53 9.40 -7.66 15.75
CA GLU A 53 8.17 -6.90 15.47
C GLU A 53 8.43 -5.41 15.42
N ILE A 54 7.99 -4.79 14.33
CA ILE A 54 8.12 -3.34 14.13
C ILE A 54 7.00 -2.63 14.89
N LEU A 55 7.36 -1.62 15.68
CA LEU A 55 6.40 -0.71 16.30
C LEU A 55 5.42 -0.11 15.28
N SER A 56 4.14 -0.05 15.64
CA SER A 56 3.06 0.48 14.78
C SER A 56 3.40 1.82 14.12
N SER A 57 3.97 2.78 14.85
CA SER A 57 4.36 4.09 14.30
C SER A 57 5.36 4.00 13.16
N HIS A 58 6.33 3.09 13.25
CA HIS A 58 7.30 2.83 12.19
C HIS A 58 6.67 2.13 11.00
N ARG A 59 5.70 1.23 11.22
CA ARG A 59 4.92 0.58 10.16
C ARG A 59 4.13 1.59 9.34
N TYR A 60 3.39 2.49 10.00
CA TYR A 60 2.66 3.55 9.31
C TYR A 60 3.59 4.49 8.54
N ARG A 61 4.76 4.83 9.09
CA ARG A 61 5.76 5.62 8.38
C ARG A 61 6.33 4.90 7.16
N ALA A 62 6.60 3.60 7.26
CA ALA A 62 7.08 2.80 6.14
C ALA A 62 6.03 2.70 5.03
N LEU A 63 4.78 2.41 5.38
CA LEU A 63 3.65 2.37 4.44
C LEU A 63 3.39 3.73 3.79
N GLY A 64 3.50 4.82 4.53
CA GLY A 64 3.33 6.18 4.00
C GLY A 64 4.41 6.60 3.01
N ASN A 65 5.64 6.10 3.18
CA ASN A 65 6.75 6.36 2.24
C ASN A 65 6.85 5.32 1.11
N ALA A 66 6.06 4.25 1.16
CA ALA A 66 6.04 3.22 0.13
C ALA A 66 5.25 3.66 -1.11
N ILE A 67 5.40 2.90 -2.18
CA ILE A 67 4.62 3.04 -3.42
C ILE A 67 3.50 2.02 -3.39
N ALA A 68 2.29 2.41 -3.82
CA ALA A 68 1.19 1.47 -3.97
C ALA A 68 1.55 0.42 -5.02
N LEU A 69 1.47 -0.86 -4.65
CA LEU A 69 1.80 -1.99 -5.51
C LEU A 69 1.11 -1.94 -6.88
N PRO A 70 -0.20 -1.66 -7.02
CA PRO A 70 -0.84 -1.59 -8.34
C PRO A 70 -0.22 -0.52 -9.27
N CYS A 71 0.27 0.59 -8.71
CA CYS A 71 0.96 1.62 -9.49
C CYS A 71 2.33 1.13 -10.00
N ALA A 72 3.07 0.42 -9.15
CA ALA A 72 4.36 -0.15 -9.52
C ALA A 72 4.19 -1.28 -10.56
N GLU A 73 3.22 -2.17 -10.38
CA GLU A 73 2.88 -3.24 -11.31
C GLU A 73 2.56 -2.69 -12.71
N TYR A 74 1.76 -1.64 -12.79
CA TYR A 74 1.43 -0.99 -14.07
C TYR A 74 2.66 -0.47 -14.80
N ILE A 75 3.56 0.23 -14.10
CA ILE A 75 4.80 0.78 -14.69
C ILE A 75 5.71 -0.36 -15.16
N MET A 76 5.88 -1.39 -14.33
CA MET A 76 6.75 -2.53 -14.65
C MET A 76 6.20 -3.36 -15.81
N ALA A 77 4.88 -3.54 -15.91
CA ALA A 77 4.24 -4.19 -17.05
C ALA A 77 4.53 -3.44 -18.36
N GLY A 78 4.44 -2.10 -18.36
CA GLY A 78 4.78 -1.29 -19.54
C GLY A 78 6.26 -1.39 -19.94
N ILE A 79 7.17 -1.42 -18.95
CA ILE A 79 8.60 -1.65 -19.21
C ILE A 79 8.83 -3.04 -19.83
N ALA A 80 8.21 -4.07 -19.28
CA ALA A 80 8.32 -5.43 -19.80
C ALA A 80 7.80 -5.54 -21.25
N GLU A 81 6.68 -4.88 -21.56
CA GLU A 81 6.13 -4.81 -22.92
C GLU A 81 7.10 -4.11 -23.89
N ALA A 82 7.69 -2.98 -23.49
CA ALA A 82 8.64 -2.26 -24.31
C ALA A 82 9.91 -3.07 -24.60
N LEU A 83 10.43 -3.78 -23.59
CA LEU A 83 11.61 -4.65 -23.76
C LEU A 83 11.31 -5.88 -24.63
N THR A 84 10.11 -6.46 -24.53
CA THR A 84 9.72 -7.63 -25.34
C THR A 84 9.36 -7.26 -26.79
N LYS A 85 8.82 -6.07 -27.06
CA LYS A 85 8.59 -5.57 -28.42
C LYS A 85 9.86 -5.01 -29.08
N GLY A 86 10.76 -4.44 -28.29
CA GLY A 86 12.01 -3.84 -28.78
C GLY A 86 13.05 -4.83 -29.31
N GLY A 87 13.09 -6.06 -28.76
CA GLY A 87 14.03 -7.12 -29.18
C GLY A 87 13.59 -7.95 -30.40
N ALA A 88 12.48 -7.58 -31.05
CA ALA A 88 12.01 -8.23 -32.27
C ALA A 88 12.28 -7.42 -33.55
N ASN A 89 12.77 -6.18 -33.43
CA ASN A 89 12.87 -5.22 -34.54
C ASN A 89 14.27 -4.61 -34.73
N ASP A 90 15.29 -5.13 -34.05
CA ASP A 90 16.70 -4.76 -34.21
C ASP A 90 17.46 -5.66 -35.22
N GLY A 91 16.73 -6.24 -36.16
CA GLY A 91 17.27 -6.94 -37.33
C GLY A 91 16.68 -6.43 -38.64
N ILE A 92 17.10 -5.24 -39.10
CA ILE A 92 17.25 -4.79 -40.50
C ILE A 92 18.29 -3.67 -40.52
#